data_AF-A0AAD6SA62-F1
#
_entry.id   AF-A0AAD6SA62-F1
#
_cell.length_a   1.000
_cell.length_b   1.000
_cell.length_c   1.000
_cell.angle_alpha   90.00
_cell.angle_beta   90.00
_cell.angle_gamma   90.00
#
_symmetry.space_group_name_H-M   'P 1'
#
loop_
_entity.id
_entity.type
_entity.pdbx_description
1 polymer ?
#
loop_
_entity_poly.entity_id
_entity_poly.type
_entity_poly.pdbx_seq_one_letter_code
_entity_poly.pdbx_strand_id
1 'polypeptide(L)'
;MDKPPSRARIFQAIRALETEHPQPSDVPLICTSPGCYNDKPDLRCIDCFQAQFLCAPCMLISHQHNPLHRIQWWDNQEFTTSGLEAINMRINLGHGGRTCSTSVGDEKFRIINGAGVHKIPVDFCGCPGAPSRAEQLLAARLYPQHCDPPHVAVAFSLAYTLDAPGGPGSTAARYLKKIS
;
A
#
# COMPACT_ATOMS: atom_id res chain seq x y z
N MET A 1 -39.55 -11.50 7.22
CA MET A 1 -38.66 -10.50 6.60
C MET A 1 -38.10 -9.65 7.71
N ASP A 2 -36.79 -9.70 7.95
CA ASP A 2 -36.16 -8.91 9.00
C ASP A 2 -36.16 -7.42 8.61
N LYS A 3 -36.57 -6.58 9.56
CA LYS A 3 -36.57 -5.13 9.36
C LYS A 3 -35.12 -4.65 9.26
N PRO A 4 -34.76 -3.81 8.27
CA PRO A 4 -33.40 -3.31 8.14
C PRO A 4 -32.98 -2.51 9.38
N PRO A 5 -31.69 -2.55 9.76
CA PRO A 5 -31.20 -1.83 10.93
C PRO A 5 -31.40 -0.31 10.77
N SER A 6 -31.68 0.37 11.88
CA SER A 6 -31.81 1.83 11.87
C SER A 6 -30.47 2.49 11.55
N ARG A 7 -30.51 3.67 10.92
CA ARG A 7 -29.32 4.50 10.65
C ARG A 7 -28.48 4.75 11.92
N ALA A 8 -29.13 4.92 13.07
CA ALA A 8 -28.45 5.06 14.36
C ALA A 8 -27.68 3.80 14.77
N ARG A 9 -28.28 2.61 14.59
CA ARG A 9 -27.59 1.32 14.84
C ARG A 9 -26.39 1.14 13.92
N ILE A 10 -26.51 1.52 12.65
CA ILE A 10 -25.40 1.45 11.69
C ILE A 10 -24.24 2.35 12.14
N PHE A 11 -24.50 3.62 12.48
CA PHE A 11 -23.45 4.53 12.95
C PHE A 11 -22.82 4.09 14.28
N GLN A 12 -23.59 3.49 15.18
CA GLN A 12 -23.05 2.95 16.42
C GLN A 12 -22.11 1.77 16.15
N ALA A 13 -22.45 0.89 15.21
CA ALA A 13 -21.59 -0.21 14.79
C ALA A 13 -20.30 0.28 14.10
N ILE A 14 -20.39 1.29 13.22
CA ILE A 14 -19.20 1.89 12.58
C ILE A 14 -18.24 2.44 13.63
N ARG A 15 -18.75 3.22 14.60
CA ARG A 15 -17.90 3.76 15.67
C ARG A 15 -17.27 2.67 16.52
N ALA A 16 -18.01 1.60 16.82
CA ALA A 16 -17.45 0.46 17.56
C ALA A 16 -16.24 -0.12 16.82
N LEU A 17 -16.37 -0.40 15.51
CA LEU A 17 -15.28 -0.89 14.67
C LEU A 17 -14.08 0.06 14.57
N GLU A 18 -14.30 1.38 14.64
CA GLU A 18 -13.22 2.38 14.66
C GLU A 18 -12.49 2.46 16.02
N THR A 19 -13.16 2.08 17.12
CA THR A 19 -12.63 2.15 18.49
C THR A 19 -12.18 0.81 19.07
N GLU A 20 -12.52 -0.29 18.41
CA GLU A 20 -12.07 -1.63 18.77
C GLU A 20 -10.55 -1.71 18.62
N HIS A 21 -9.87 -1.77 19.77
CA HIS A 21 -8.47 -2.17 19.84
C HIS A 21 -8.48 -3.68 19.64
N PRO A 22 -7.95 -4.21 18.53
CA PRO A 22 -8.03 -5.63 18.30
C PRO A 22 -7.22 -6.34 19.39
N GLN A 23 -7.82 -7.36 19.98
CA GLN A 23 -7.28 -8.05 21.14
C GLN A 23 -6.29 -9.13 20.68
N PRO A 24 -5.32 -9.53 21.51
CA PRO A 24 -4.39 -10.60 21.15
C PRO A 24 -5.11 -11.92 20.80
N SER A 25 -6.31 -12.17 21.34
CA SER A 25 -7.15 -13.32 21.00
C SER A 25 -7.69 -13.31 19.56
N ASP A 26 -7.70 -12.14 18.91
CA ASP A 26 -8.23 -11.97 17.56
C ASP A 26 -7.19 -12.35 16.49
N VAL A 27 -5.92 -12.52 16.89
CA VAL A 27 -4.83 -12.97 16.03
C VAL A 27 -4.86 -14.51 15.96
N PRO A 28 -5.05 -15.11 14.78
CA PRO A 28 -4.98 -16.56 14.63
C PRO A 28 -3.62 -17.12 15.04
N LEU A 29 -3.58 -18.40 15.41
CA LEU A 29 -2.31 -19.08 15.72
C LEU A 29 -1.52 -19.45 14.45
N ILE A 30 -2.19 -19.50 13.30
CA ILE A 30 -1.59 -19.87 12.01
C ILE A 30 -2.03 -18.93 10.90
N CYS A 31 -1.20 -18.79 9.88
CA CYS A 31 -1.51 -18.04 8.67
C CYS A 31 -2.81 -18.53 8.04
N THR A 32 -3.72 -17.60 7.75
CA THR A 32 -5.04 -17.94 7.19
C THR A 32 -5.02 -18.04 5.66
N SER A 33 -3.85 -17.89 5.03
CA SER A 33 -3.69 -18.18 3.60
C SER A 33 -3.91 -19.67 3.34
N PRO A 34 -4.73 -20.06 2.35
CA PRO A 34 -4.89 -21.45 1.97
C PRO A 34 -3.54 -22.13 1.69
N GLY A 35 -3.30 -23.28 2.31
CA GLY A 35 -2.06 -24.08 2.13
C GLY A 35 -0.82 -23.54 2.84
N CYS A 36 -0.94 -22.50 3.66
CA CYS A 36 0.15 -22.02 4.52
C CYS A 36 -0.01 -22.57 5.95
N TYR A 37 1.09 -23.00 6.56
CA TYR A 37 1.12 -23.53 7.93
C TYR A 37 2.08 -22.75 8.84
N ASN A 38 2.43 -21.53 8.46
CA ASN A 38 3.30 -20.67 9.26
C ASN A 38 2.56 -20.24 10.54
N ASP A 39 3.23 -20.36 11.68
CA ASP A 39 2.74 -20.09 13.03
C ASP A 39 2.90 -18.62 13.47
N LYS A 40 3.30 -17.74 12.54
CA LYS A 40 3.42 -16.29 12.76
C LYS A 40 2.55 -15.48 11.79
N PRO A 41 1.21 -15.43 11.97
CA PRO A 41 0.30 -14.64 11.14
C PRO A 41 -0.01 -13.27 11.74
N ASP A 42 0.99 -12.61 12.29
CA ASP A 42 0.84 -11.38 13.07
C ASP A 42 0.51 -10.15 12.22
N LEU A 43 0.37 -10.30 10.89
CA LEU A 43 0.12 -9.21 9.96
C LEU A 43 -1.31 -9.21 9.45
N ARG A 44 -1.96 -8.05 9.48
CA ARG A 44 -3.20 -7.81 8.73
C ARG A 44 -3.06 -6.56 7.87
N CYS A 45 -3.73 -6.54 6.73
CA CYS A 45 -3.84 -5.33 5.91
C CYS A 45 -5.04 -4.51 6.38
N ILE A 46 -4.90 -3.18 6.49
CA ILE A 46 -6.01 -2.30 6.89
C ILE A 46 -6.69 -1.58 5.72
N ASP A 47 -6.15 -1.75 4.51
CA ASP A 47 -6.73 -1.19 3.28
C ASP A 47 -7.45 -2.25 2.43
N CYS A 48 -7.16 -3.54 2.64
CA CYS A 48 -7.87 -4.63 1.96
C CYS A 48 -9.29 -4.79 2.49
N PHE A 49 -10.23 -5.01 1.57
CA PHE A 49 -11.58 -5.42 1.93
C PHE A 49 -11.57 -6.82 2.52
N GLN A 50 -12.17 -7.00 3.70
CA GLN A 50 -12.22 -8.30 4.42
C GLN A 50 -10.84 -8.94 4.58
N ALA A 51 -9.87 -8.15 5.06
CA ALA A 51 -8.50 -8.59 5.20
C ALA A 51 -8.34 -9.82 6.12
N GLN A 52 -7.40 -10.68 5.74
CA GLN A 52 -6.98 -11.87 6.46
C GLN A 52 -5.72 -11.60 7.31
N PHE A 53 -5.48 -12.46 8.31
CA PHE A 53 -4.22 -12.50 9.05
C PHE A 53 -3.22 -13.42 8.36
N LEU A 54 -2.11 -12.84 7.91
CA LEU A 54 -1.13 -13.51 7.05
C LEU A 54 0.25 -13.45 7.69
N CYS A 55 1.08 -14.45 7.39
CA CYS A 55 2.52 -14.33 7.61
C CYS A 55 3.14 -13.40 6.56
N ALA A 56 4.36 -12.92 6.80
CA ALA A 56 5.04 -11.98 5.88
C ALA A 56 5.12 -12.48 4.42
N PRO A 57 5.51 -13.74 4.11
CA PRO A 57 5.52 -14.23 2.73
C PRO A 57 4.15 -14.17 2.04
N CYS A 58 3.09 -14.60 2.73
CA CYS A 58 1.72 -14.55 2.19
C CYS A 58 1.22 -13.12 2.02
N MET A 59 1.60 -12.20 2.93
CA MET A 59 1.31 -10.78 2.81
C MET A 59 1.96 -10.18 1.56
N LEU A 60 3.23 -10.48 1.29
CA LEU A 60 3.93 -10.03 0.09
C LEU A 60 3.29 -10.56 -1.19
N ILE A 61 2.95 -11.85 -1.25
CA ILE A 61 2.33 -12.48 -2.44
C ILE A 61 0.95 -11.87 -2.73
N SER A 62 0.11 -11.71 -1.70
CA SER A 62 -1.24 -11.16 -1.84
C SER A 62 -1.25 -9.67 -2.23
N HIS A 63 -0.19 -8.93 -1.88
CA HIS A 63 -0.08 -7.48 -2.12
C HIS A 63 0.84 -7.09 -3.28
N GLN A 64 1.31 -8.03 -4.09
CA GLN A 64 2.18 -7.73 -5.23
C GLN A 64 1.58 -6.68 -6.20
N HIS A 65 0.24 -6.59 -6.29
CA HIS A 65 -0.48 -5.61 -7.12
C HIS A 65 -1.08 -4.44 -6.32
N ASN A 66 -0.94 -4.44 -5.00
CA ASN A 66 -1.40 -3.38 -4.11
C ASN A 66 -0.29 -2.99 -3.11
N PRO A 67 0.91 -2.61 -3.59
CA PRO A 67 2.09 -2.44 -2.74
C PRO A 67 2.04 -1.18 -1.85
N LEU A 68 1.02 -0.33 -2.03
CA LEU A 68 0.80 0.90 -1.25
C LEU A 68 -0.25 0.72 -0.15
N HIS A 69 -0.71 -0.51 0.09
CA HIS A 69 -1.57 -0.80 1.22
C HIS A 69 -0.77 -0.75 2.52
N ARG A 70 -1.44 -0.29 3.57
CA ARG A 70 -0.93 -0.25 4.92
C ARG A 70 -1.27 -1.55 5.63
N ILE A 71 -0.33 -1.99 6.44
CA ILE A 71 -0.46 -3.17 7.29
C ILE A 71 -0.41 -2.75 8.75
N GLN A 72 -0.90 -3.64 9.60
CA GLN A 72 -0.66 -3.61 11.03
C GLN A 72 -0.03 -4.93 11.44
N TRP A 73 0.92 -4.87 12.37
CA TRP A 73 1.39 -6.04 13.09
C TRP A 73 1.09 -5.94 14.56
N TRP A 74 0.90 -7.08 15.19
CA TRP A 74 0.74 -7.19 16.63
C TRP A 74 2.11 -7.36 17.31
N ASP A 75 2.45 -6.51 18.28
CA ASP A 75 3.73 -6.55 19.01
C ASP A 75 3.59 -6.93 20.50
N ASN A 76 2.60 -7.77 20.83
CA ASN A 76 2.20 -8.19 22.17
C ASN A 76 1.56 -7.11 23.04
N GLN A 77 1.46 -5.85 22.59
CA GLN A 77 0.87 -4.77 23.37
C GLN A 77 -0.09 -3.91 22.54
N GLU A 78 0.26 -3.61 21.30
CA GLU A 78 -0.58 -2.80 20.42
C GLU A 78 -0.44 -3.19 18.94
N PHE A 79 -1.37 -2.72 18.12
CA PHE A 79 -1.22 -2.80 16.66
C PHE A 79 -0.44 -1.59 16.17
N THR A 80 0.79 -1.84 15.75
CA THR A 80 1.61 -0.82 15.08
C THR A 80 1.29 -0.81 13.60
N THR A 81 0.97 0.38 13.07
CA THR A 81 0.67 0.57 11.64
C THR A 81 1.95 0.90 10.87
N SER A 82 2.12 0.28 9.70
CA SER A 82 3.25 0.50 8.80
C SER A 82 2.84 0.30 7.34
N GLY A 83 3.72 0.65 6.40
CA GLY A 83 3.61 0.16 5.03
C GLY A 83 4.26 -1.22 4.86
N LEU A 84 4.05 -1.81 3.67
CA LEU A 84 4.56 -3.13 3.31
C LEU A 84 6.10 -3.18 3.19
N GLU A 85 6.79 -2.04 3.09
CA GLU A 85 8.26 -1.97 3.08
C GLU A 85 8.88 -2.58 4.34
N ALA A 86 8.18 -2.52 5.47
CA ALA A 86 8.66 -3.04 6.74
C ALA A 86 8.83 -4.56 6.75
N ILE A 87 8.19 -5.25 5.80
CA ILE A 87 8.33 -6.70 5.58
C ILE A 87 9.05 -7.00 4.25
N ASN A 88 9.89 -6.06 3.78
CA ASN A 88 10.69 -6.15 2.56
C ASN A 88 9.90 -6.14 1.24
N MET A 89 8.72 -5.51 1.20
CA MET A 89 8.05 -5.27 -0.08
C MET A 89 8.86 -4.29 -0.94
N ARG A 90 8.92 -4.60 -2.24
CA ARG A 90 9.56 -3.77 -3.26
C ARG A 90 8.67 -3.73 -4.49
N ILE A 91 8.66 -2.61 -5.19
CA ILE A 91 7.91 -2.46 -6.44
C ILE A 91 8.84 -2.73 -7.61
N ASN A 92 8.65 -3.87 -8.27
CA ASN A 92 9.37 -4.17 -9.51
C ASN A 92 8.63 -3.54 -10.69
N LEU A 93 9.30 -2.65 -11.42
CA LEU A 93 8.75 -2.05 -12.63
C LEU A 93 9.11 -2.89 -13.86
N GLY A 94 8.17 -2.94 -14.81
CA GLY A 94 8.27 -3.84 -15.95
C GLY A 94 7.95 -5.30 -15.59
N HIS A 95 8.09 -6.20 -16.55
CA HIS A 95 7.89 -7.66 -16.42
C HIS A 95 6.58 -8.11 -15.72
N GLY A 96 5.55 -7.26 -15.68
CA GLY A 96 4.30 -7.52 -14.97
C GLY A 96 4.46 -7.57 -13.45
N GLY A 97 5.43 -6.85 -12.88
CA GLY A 97 5.70 -6.84 -11.43
C GLY A 97 6.63 -7.95 -10.94
N ARG A 98 7.12 -8.81 -11.83
CA ARG A 98 8.13 -9.83 -11.50
C ARG A 98 9.52 -9.21 -11.36
N THR A 99 10.36 -9.82 -10.53
CA THR A 99 11.76 -9.43 -10.35
C THR A 99 12.51 -9.41 -11.68
N CYS A 100 13.19 -8.31 -11.95
CA CYS A 100 14.10 -8.17 -13.08
C CYS A 100 15.54 -8.42 -12.61
N SER A 101 16.26 -9.34 -13.28
CA SER A 101 17.64 -9.70 -12.92
C SER A 101 18.67 -8.59 -13.19
N THR A 102 18.31 -7.60 -14.01
CA THR A 102 19.13 -6.44 -14.36
C THR A 102 18.56 -5.15 -13.77
N SER A 103 17.70 -5.26 -12.76
CA SER A 103 17.06 -4.08 -12.17
C SER A 103 18.05 -3.14 -11.50
N VAL A 104 17.68 -1.87 -11.48
CA VAL A 104 18.37 -0.83 -10.71
C VAL A 104 17.40 -0.31 -9.66
N GLY A 105 17.68 -0.61 -8.39
CA GLY A 105 16.87 -0.20 -7.25
C GLY A 105 17.06 1.26 -6.85
N ASP A 106 15.97 1.89 -6.42
CA ASP A 106 15.95 3.13 -5.67
C ASP A 106 15.34 2.90 -4.28
N GLU A 107 16.21 2.79 -3.27
CA GLU A 107 15.82 2.53 -1.87
C GLU A 107 15.11 3.70 -1.19
N LYS A 108 15.20 4.91 -1.76
CA LYS A 108 14.70 6.15 -1.13
C LYS A 108 13.43 6.66 -1.80
N PHE A 109 12.87 5.86 -2.70
CA PHE A 109 11.72 6.24 -3.51
C PHE A 109 10.47 6.50 -2.64
N ARG A 110 9.71 7.52 -3.02
CA ARG A 110 8.48 7.92 -2.32
C ARG A 110 7.31 7.93 -3.27
N ILE A 111 6.21 7.30 -2.87
CA ILE A 111 4.97 7.30 -3.65
C ILE A 111 3.86 7.96 -2.85
N ILE A 112 3.16 8.91 -3.46
CA ILE A 112 2.08 9.66 -2.82
C ILE A 112 0.74 9.15 -3.37
N ASN A 113 -0.18 8.76 -2.50
CA ASN A 113 -1.56 8.41 -2.86
C ASN A 113 -2.56 9.07 -1.89
N GLY A 114 -3.86 8.74 -2.03
CA GLY A 114 -4.90 9.29 -1.15
C GLY A 114 -4.75 8.92 0.33
N ALA A 115 -4.01 7.86 0.66
CA ALA A 115 -3.73 7.45 2.04
C ALA A 115 -2.50 8.17 2.65
N GLY A 116 -1.63 8.76 1.82
CA GLY A 116 -0.46 9.51 2.28
C GLY A 116 0.80 9.27 1.46
N VAL A 117 1.96 9.37 2.11
CA VAL A 117 3.29 9.17 1.50
C VAL A 117 3.84 7.83 1.94
N HIS A 118 4.19 6.99 0.97
CA HIS A 118 4.77 5.66 1.15
C HIS A 118 6.26 5.73 0.83
N LYS A 119 7.10 5.24 1.73
CA LYS A 119 8.55 5.12 1.51
C LYS A 119 8.82 3.65 1.15
N ILE A 120 8.82 3.35 -0.14
CA ILE A 120 8.90 1.95 -0.61
C ILE A 120 9.93 1.86 -1.73
N PRO A 121 10.89 0.92 -1.65
CA PRO A 121 11.88 0.75 -2.70
C PRO A 121 11.25 0.40 -4.05
N VAL A 122 11.78 0.98 -5.12
CA VAL A 122 11.34 0.74 -6.50
C VAL A 122 12.51 0.21 -7.32
N ASP A 123 12.33 -0.94 -7.95
CA ASP A 123 13.30 -1.59 -8.81
C ASP A 123 12.93 -1.34 -10.28
N PHE A 124 13.72 -0.50 -10.95
CA PHE A 124 13.52 -0.18 -12.38
C PHE A 124 14.11 -1.29 -13.25
N CYS A 125 13.39 -1.73 -14.27
CA CYS A 125 13.89 -2.66 -15.28
C CYS A 125 15.10 -2.07 -16.01
N GLY A 126 16.20 -2.83 -16.04
CA GLY A 126 17.44 -2.47 -16.74
C GLY A 126 17.78 -3.39 -17.92
N CYS A 127 16.80 -4.15 -18.42
CA CYS A 127 16.99 -5.00 -19.60
C CYS A 127 17.39 -4.15 -20.83
N PRO A 128 18.15 -4.70 -21.79
CA PRO A 128 18.40 -4.03 -23.07
C PRO A 128 17.09 -3.63 -23.74
N GLY A 129 16.95 -2.35 -24.09
CA GLY A 129 15.72 -1.80 -24.69
C GLY A 129 14.59 -1.51 -23.68
N ALA A 130 14.85 -1.54 -22.37
CA ALA A 130 13.87 -1.11 -21.38
C ALA A 130 13.47 0.36 -21.59
N PRO A 131 12.18 0.71 -21.39
CA PRO A 131 11.73 2.10 -21.43
C PRO A 131 12.46 2.97 -20.40
N SER A 132 12.40 4.28 -20.58
CA SER A 132 12.92 5.24 -19.60
C SER A 132 12.26 5.06 -18.23
N ARG A 133 12.93 5.51 -17.16
CA ARG A 133 12.37 5.46 -15.78
C ARG A 133 10.99 6.09 -15.68
N ALA A 134 10.77 7.21 -16.35
CA ALA A 134 9.48 7.89 -16.39
C ALA A 134 8.40 7.03 -17.07
N GLU A 135 8.70 6.42 -18.22
CA GLU A 135 7.76 5.53 -18.92
C GLU A 135 7.43 4.28 -18.10
N GLN A 136 8.42 3.70 -17.40
CA GLN A 136 8.19 2.57 -16.51
C GLN A 136 7.25 2.93 -15.33
N LEU A 137 7.41 4.12 -14.75
CA LEU A 137 6.50 4.63 -13.71
C LEU A 137 5.09 4.84 -14.27
N LEU A 138 4.96 5.46 -15.44
CA LEU A 138 3.67 5.69 -16.09
C LEU A 138 2.96 4.37 -16.41
N ALA A 139 3.70 3.36 -16.89
CA ALA A 139 3.17 2.01 -17.12
C ALA A 139 2.66 1.35 -15.83
N ALA A 140 3.27 1.67 -14.69
CA ALA A 140 2.84 1.24 -13.35
C ALA A 140 1.78 2.16 -12.72
N ARG A 141 1.15 3.08 -13.48
CA ARG A 141 0.15 4.03 -12.97
C ARG A 141 0.71 4.97 -11.89
N LEU A 142 1.95 5.42 -12.07
CA LEU A 142 2.63 6.41 -11.24
C LEU A 142 3.06 7.61 -12.10
N TYR A 143 2.65 8.82 -11.70
CA TYR A 143 3.09 10.07 -12.32
C TYR A 143 4.41 10.51 -11.69
N PRO A 144 5.53 10.54 -12.43
CA PRO A 144 6.81 11.02 -11.90
C PRO A 144 6.72 12.51 -11.52
N GLN A 145 7.24 12.89 -10.36
CA GLN A 145 7.32 14.29 -9.92
C GLN A 145 8.74 14.83 -10.19
N HIS A 146 8.85 15.77 -11.14
CA HIS A 146 10.07 16.44 -11.65
C HIS A 146 11.18 15.53 -12.22
N CYS A 147 12.06 16.16 -13.01
CA CYS A 147 13.00 15.50 -13.92
C CYS A 147 14.36 15.24 -13.27
N ASP A 148 14.62 13.94 -13.06
CA ASP A 148 15.93 13.26 -13.12
C ASP A 148 16.88 13.25 -11.89
N PRO A 149 17.13 12.07 -11.30
CA PRO A 149 16.22 10.91 -11.27
C PRO A 149 15.03 11.22 -10.34
N PRO A 150 13.78 10.95 -10.77
CA PRO A 150 12.62 11.17 -9.92
C PRO A 150 12.67 10.21 -8.74
N HIS A 151 12.86 10.72 -7.52
CA HIS A 151 12.73 9.94 -6.28
C HIS A 151 11.30 9.94 -5.74
N VAL A 152 10.37 10.60 -6.44
CA VAL A 152 9.00 10.81 -6.01
C VAL A 152 8.05 10.58 -7.18
N ALA A 153 6.98 9.83 -6.93
CA ALA A 153 5.86 9.71 -7.86
C ALA A 153 4.52 9.85 -7.14
N VAL A 154 3.48 10.19 -7.90
CA VAL A 154 2.10 10.28 -7.43
C VAL A 154 1.28 9.17 -8.09
N ALA A 155 0.57 8.37 -7.29
CA ALA A 155 -0.31 7.33 -7.80
C ALA A 155 -1.46 7.94 -8.60
N PHE A 156 -1.85 7.29 -9.71
CA PHE A 156 -2.91 7.78 -10.61
C PHE A 156 -4.24 8.04 -9.89
N SER A 157 -4.58 7.23 -8.88
CA SER A 157 -5.79 7.40 -8.06
C SER A 157 -5.88 8.76 -7.36
N LEU A 158 -4.73 9.39 -7.08
CA LEU A 158 -4.65 10.75 -6.57
C LEU A 158 -4.53 11.78 -7.70
N ALA A 159 -3.81 11.46 -8.78
CA ALA A 159 -3.56 12.39 -9.87
C ALA A 159 -4.80 12.72 -10.72
N TYR A 160 -5.73 11.78 -10.92
CA TYR A 160 -7.00 12.06 -11.58
C TYR A 160 -7.81 13.15 -10.85
N THR A 161 -7.67 13.24 -9.52
CA THR A 161 -8.27 14.27 -8.69
C THR A 161 -7.59 15.65 -8.83
N LEU A 162 -6.36 15.68 -9.37
CA LEU A 162 -5.56 16.90 -9.56
C LEU A 162 -5.76 17.53 -10.94
N ASP A 163 -6.06 16.75 -11.98
CA ASP A 163 -6.25 17.22 -13.37
C ASP A 163 -7.71 17.46 -13.75
N ALA A 164 -8.68 17.19 -12.85
CA ALA A 164 -10.08 17.54 -13.08
C ALA A 164 -10.24 19.08 -13.15
N PRO A 165 -10.93 19.64 -14.18
CA PRO A 165 -11.26 21.07 -14.21
C PRO A 165 -12.08 21.43 -12.96
N GLY A 166 -11.49 22.17 -12.03
CA GLY A 166 -12.10 22.52 -10.73
C GLY A 166 -11.78 21.57 -9.56
N GLY A 167 -10.87 20.60 -9.72
CA GLY A 167 -10.37 19.76 -8.64
C GLY A 167 -9.51 20.55 -7.64
N PRO A 168 -9.38 20.10 -6.37
CA PRO A 168 -8.62 20.81 -5.35
C PRO A 168 -7.13 20.73 -5.66
N GLY A 169 -6.64 21.65 -6.50
CA GLY A 169 -5.22 21.95 -6.73
C GLY A 169 -4.43 22.32 -5.46
N SER A 170 -5.06 22.24 -4.29
CA SER A 170 -4.47 22.50 -2.98
C SER A 170 -3.81 21.28 -2.33
N THR A 171 -4.21 20.04 -2.63
CA THR A 171 -3.78 18.90 -1.79
C THR A 171 -2.41 18.36 -2.17
N ALA A 172 -2.12 18.16 -3.47
CA ALA A 172 -0.78 17.76 -3.90
C ALA A 172 0.27 18.86 -3.65
N ALA A 173 -0.08 20.14 -3.88
CA ALA A 173 0.79 21.26 -3.52
C ALA A 173 1.08 21.32 -2.01
N ARG A 174 0.13 20.93 -1.15
CA ARG A 174 0.30 20.85 0.30
C ARG A 174 1.16 19.66 0.74
N TYR A 175 1.12 18.54 0.01
CA TYR A 175 2.01 17.41 0.23
C TYR A 175 3.42 17.69 -0.32
N LEU A 176 3.56 18.27 -1.50
CA LEU A 176 4.85 18.65 -2.07
C LEU A 176 5.60 19.69 -1.21
N LYS A 177 4.88 20.65 -0.60
CA LYS A 177 5.43 21.59 0.41
C LYS A 177 5.90 20.93 1.71
N LYS A 178 5.49 19.70 2.02
CA LYS A 178 5.99 18.94 3.19
C LYS A 178 7.23 18.11 2.88
N ILE A 179 7.61 18.02 1.61
CA ILE A 179 8.73 17.19 1.12
C ILE A 179 9.89 18.07 0.63
N SER A 180 9.66 19.38 0.47
CA SER A 180 10.66 20.42 0.23
C SER A 180 11.30 20.93 1.53
#